data_AF-A0A2N0Q264-F1
#
_entry.id   AF-A0A2N0Q264-F1
#
_cell.length_a   1.000
_cell.length_b   1.000
_cell.length_c   1.000
_cell.angle_alpha   90.00
_cell.angle_beta   90.00
_cell.angle_gamma   90.00
#
_symmetry.space_group_name_H-M   'P 1'
#
loop_
_entity.id
_entity.type
_entity.pdbx_description
1 polymer ?
#
loop_
_entity_poly.entity_id
_entity_poly.type
_entity_poly.pdbx_seq_one_letter_code
_entity_poly.pdbx_strand_id
1 'polypeptide(L)' 'MSEQNETELFHQNKKEAENGNKAAMYWWAECYDYGEGTEKNLEKAFYWYQKAAENGNEDAMNMLANG' A
#
# COMPACT_ATOMS: atom_id res chain seq x y z
N MET A 1 13.51 -21.10 3.85
CA MET A 1 12.96 -19.90 4.51
C MET A 1 11.46 -19.98 4.28
N SER A 2 10.66 -20.13 5.33
CA SER A 2 9.23 -20.41 5.23
C SER A 2 8.44 -19.13 4.93
N GLU A 3 7.33 -19.25 4.20
CA GLU A 3 6.35 -18.21 3.81
C GLU A 3 5.88 -17.31 4.98
N GLN A 4 6.14 -17.71 6.22
CA GLN A 4 5.73 -17.04 7.44
C GLN A 4 6.41 -15.67 7.67
N ASN A 5 7.62 -15.45 7.11
CA ASN A 5 8.32 -14.17 7.28
C ASN A 5 7.82 -13.06 6.31
N GLU A 6 7.22 -13.41 5.17
CA GLU A 6 6.66 -12.44 4.21
C GLU A 6 5.36 -11.83 4.77
N THR A 7 4.59 -12.61 5.53
CA THR A 7 3.38 -12.16 6.25
C THR A 7 3.64 -11.22 7.44
N GLU A 8 4.83 -11.24 8.05
CA GLU A 8 5.13 -10.44 9.24
C GLU A 8 5.44 -8.97 8.91
N LEU A 9 6.19 -8.71 7.84
CA LEU A 9 6.41 -7.35 7.32
C LEU A 9 5.09 -6.70 6.88
N PHE A 10 4.20 -7.52 6.32
CA PHE A 10 2.82 -7.19 5.97
C PHE A 10 1.97 -6.75 7.16
N HIS A 11 2.12 -7.42 8.30
CA HIS A 11 1.41 -7.08 9.53
C HIS A 11 1.95 -5.80 10.20
N GLN A 12 3.27 -5.58 10.14
CA GLN A 12 3.89 -4.40 10.74
C GLN A 12 3.49 -3.11 10.01
N ASN A 13 3.54 -3.11 8.67
CA ASN A 13 3.18 -1.95 7.85
C ASN A 13 1.67 -1.69 7.79
N LYS A 14 0.82 -2.71 7.96
CA LYS A 14 -0.63 -2.51 8.13
C LYS A 14 -0.94 -1.65 9.35
N LYS A 15 -0.26 -1.88 10.48
CA LYS A 15 -0.45 -1.10 11.70
C LYS A 15 -0.02 0.36 11.52
N GLU A 16 1.04 0.62 10.77
CA GLU A 16 1.49 1.98 10.47
C GLU A 16 0.58 2.70 9.46
N ALA A 17 0.09 1.99 8.44
CA ALA A 17 -0.94 2.50 7.55
C ALA A 17 -2.24 2.79 8.33
N GLU A 18 -2.64 1.94 9.27
CA GLU A 18 -3.79 2.17 10.15
C GLU A 18 -3.58 3.36 11.11
N ASN A 19 -2.33 3.71 11.44
CA ASN A 19 -2.00 4.91 12.21
C ASN A 19 -2.02 6.21 11.38
N GLY A 20 -2.44 6.16 10.13
CA GLY A 20 -2.55 7.36 9.28
C GLY A 20 -1.25 7.80 8.63
N ASN A 21 -0.21 6.95 8.61
CA ASN A 21 1.01 7.28 7.88
C ASN A 21 0.77 7.17 6.37
N LYS A 22 0.55 8.33 5.73
CA LYS A 22 0.27 8.46 4.30
C LYS A 22 1.36 7.89 3.38
N ALA A 23 2.61 7.85 3.83
CA ALA A 23 3.72 7.26 3.07
C ALA A 23 3.66 5.73 3.14
N ALA A 24 3.34 5.17 4.31
CA ALA A 24 3.15 3.73 4.47
C ALA A 24 1.98 3.22 3.61
N MET A 25 0.87 3.95 3.54
CA MET A 25 -0.27 3.61 2.67
C MET A 25 0.11 3.59 1.18
N TYR A 26 0.88 4.57 0.71
CA TYR A 26 1.33 4.65 -0.69
C TYR A 26 2.28 3.50 -1.04
N TRP A 27 3.28 3.24 -0.20
CA TRP A 27 4.21 2.12 -0.40
C TRP A 27 3.47 0.77 -0.43
N TRP A 28 2.46 0.61 0.44
CA TRP A 28 1.59 -0.56 0.43
C TRP A 28 0.96 -0.71 -0.96
N ALA A 29 0.33 0.35 -1.45
CA ALA A 29 -0.34 0.36 -2.74
C ALA A 29 0.59 -0.06 -3.89
N GLU A 30 1.86 0.38 -3.88
CA GLU A 30 2.88 -0.05 -4.83
C GLU A 30 3.20 -1.56 -4.73
N CYS A 31 3.31 -2.11 -3.51
CA CYS A 31 3.54 -3.55 -3.34
C CYS A 31 2.42 -4.38 -3.99
N TYR A 32 1.16 -3.99 -3.84
CA TYR A 32 0.06 -4.66 -4.54
C TYR A 32 0.05 -4.38 -6.04
N ASP A 33 0.46 -3.21 -6.50
CA ASP A 33 0.48 -2.92 -7.94
C ASP A 33 1.58 -3.71 -8.65
N TYR A 34 2.77 -3.78 -8.08
CA TYR A 34 3.91 -4.48 -8.69
C TYR A 34 4.00 -5.96 -8.30
N GLY A 35 3.29 -6.39 -7.25
CA GLY A 35 3.45 -7.73 -6.68
C GLY A 35 4.79 -7.90 -5.96
N GLU A 36 5.29 -6.84 -5.34
CA GLU A 36 6.55 -6.87 -4.59
C GLU A 36 6.29 -7.37 -3.17
N GLY A 37 6.88 -8.53 -2.83
CA GLY A 37 6.67 -9.18 -1.53
C GLY A 37 5.23 -9.68 -1.32
N THR A 38 4.39 -9.67 -2.36
CA THR A 38 2.99 -10.14 -2.33
C THR A 38 2.47 -10.46 -3.72
N GLU A 39 1.30 -11.07 -3.81
CA GLU A 39 0.62 -11.24 -5.09
C GLU A 39 0.10 -9.90 -5.60
N LYS A 40 0.38 -9.60 -6.87
CA LYS A 40 -0.16 -8.42 -7.55
C LYS A 40 -1.69 -8.41 -7.44
N ASN A 41 -2.25 -7.30 -6.95
CA ASN A 41 -3.68 -7.12 -6.78
C ASN A 41 -4.07 -5.66 -6.99
N LEU A 42 -4.51 -5.33 -8.21
CA LEU A 42 -4.86 -3.96 -8.59
C LEU A 42 -6.01 -3.36 -7.77
N GLU A 43 -7.00 -4.17 -7.38
CA GLU A 43 -8.13 -3.70 -6.57
C GLU A 43 -7.67 -3.23 -5.19
N LYS A 44 -6.79 -4.00 -4.55
CA LYS A 44 -6.23 -3.63 -3.25
C LYS A 44 -5.21 -2.50 -3.36
N ALA A 45 -4.43 -2.44 -4.44
CA ALA A 45 -3.55 -1.29 -4.71
C ALA A 45 -4.38 -0.01 -4.78
N PHE A 46 -5.44 0.00 -5.59
CA PHE A 46 -6.34 1.14 -5.74
C PHE A 46 -6.94 1.59 -4.40
N TYR A 47 -7.42 0.65 -3.58
CA TYR A 47 -7.93 0.94 -2.23
C TYR A 47 -6.91 1.69 -1.35
N TRP A 48 -5.64 1.28 -1.37
CA TRP A 48 -4.60 1.92 -0.57
C TRP A 48 -4.13 3.27 -1.14
N TYR A 49 -4.08 3.42 -2.47
CA TYR A 49 -3.87 4.73 -3.09
C TYR A 49 -4.97 5.72 -2.69
N GLN A 50 -6.24 5.30 -2.68
CA GLN A 50 -7.35 6.14 -2.23
C GLN A 50 -7.16 6.60 -0.79
N LYS A 51 -6.85 5.68 0.13
CA LYS A 51 -6.58 6.04 1.53
C LYS A 51 -5.37 6.97 1.71
N ALA A 52 -4.30 6.74 0.95
CA ALA A 52 -3.12 7.58 0.97
C ALA A 52 -3.47 9.02 0.50
N ALA A 53 -4.24 9.13 -0.58
CA ALA A 53 -4.73 10.40 -1.11
C ALA A 53 -5.66 11.11 -0.10
N GLU A 54 -6.59 10.39 0.54
CA GLU A 54 -7.44 10.93 1.61
C GLU A 54 -6.63 11.48 2.80
N ASN A 55 -5.45 10.92 3.06
CA ASN A 55 -4.49 11.42 4.06
C ASN A 55 -3.47 12.44 3.53
N GLY A 56 -3.68 12.99 2.33
CA GLY A 56 -2.82 14.05 1.79
C GLY A 56 -1.51 13.55 1.18
N ASN A 57 -1.44 12.31 0.71
CA ASN A 57 -0.31 11.83 -0.10
C ASN A 57 -0.47 12.33 -1.54
N GLU A 58 0.41 13.23 -1.97
CA GLU A 58 0.37 13.86 -3.30
C GLU A 58 0.66 12.87 -4.43
N ASP A 59 1.56 11.90 -4.20
CA ASP A 59 1.88 10.87 -5.19
C ASP A 59 0.68 9.97 -5.46
N ALA A 60 -0.04 9.58 -4.40
CA ALA A 60 -1.28 8.83 -4.50
C ALA A 60 -2.38 9.62 -5.23
N MET A 61 -2.52 10.92 -4.94
CA MET A 61 -3.47 11.79 -5.65
C MET A 61 -3.14 11.87 -7.14
N ASN A 62 -1.87 12.09 -7.49
CA ASN A 62 -1.41 12.17 -8.87
C ASN A 62 -1.63 10.85 -9.61
N MET A 63 -1.39 9.72 -8.94
CA MET A 63 -1.61 8.40 -9.51
C MET A 63 -3.10 8.12 -9.77
N LEU A 64 -4.00 8.51 -8.86
CA LEU A 64 -5.45 8.39 -9.05
C LEU A 64 -6.01 9.36 -10.08
N ALA A 65 -5.39 10.52 -10.27
CA ALA A 65 -5.81 11.52 -11.26
C ALA A 65 -5.39 11.16 -12.70
N ASN A 66 -4.33 10.35 -12.85
CA ASN A 66 -3.77 9.96 -14.14
C ASN A 66 -4.21 8.56 -14.62
N GLY A 67 -5.05 7.85 -13.87
CA GLY A 67 -5.66 6.57 -14.25
C GLY A 67 -7.06 6.73 -14.83
#